data_AF-A0A1Z5IN51-F1
#
_entry.id   AF-A0A1Z5IN51-F1
#
_cell.length_a   1.000
_cell.length_b   1.000
_cell.length_c   1.000
_cell.angle_alpha   90.00
_cell.angle_beta   90.00
_cell.angle_gamma   90.00
#
_symmetry.space_group_name_H-M   'P 1'
#
loop_
_entity.id
_entity.type
_entity.pdbx_description
1 polymer ?
#
loop_
_entity_poly.entity_id
_entity_poly.type
_entity_poly.pdbx_seq_one_letter_code
_entity_poly.pdbx_strand_id
1 'polypeptide(L)'
;MPKHDSFNRLDRLAGRIGSRSTNSNPFQIDNYLYRSRLKGKRIKAMKNRQVKLDYRRSPEYADFELILNQFAQSHTNVLFIMPPINAKWAKYTGLSMRMLKQTNRKIKQQLTSQGFNNVLDLTQAGNVNYFMQDTIHLGWRGWLAIDQVVRPFIERQQKSPHYQMKQMYFSKKWQQKIVK
;
A
#
# COMPACT_ATOMS: atom_id res chain seq x y z
N MET A 1 7.09 -24.56 -1.98
CA MET A 1 8.18 -23.55 -1.98
C MET A 1 9.50 -24.25 -2.33
N PRO A 2 10.52 -23.57 -2.90
CA PRO A 2 11.86 -24.13 -3.07
C PRO A 2 12.49 -24.54 -1.72
N LYS A 3 13.35 -25.57 -1.71
CA LYS A 3 14.01 -26.05 -0.48
C LYS A 3 15.05 -25.08 0.10
N HIS A 4 15.62 -24.20 -0.73
CA HIS A 4 16.53 -23.14 -0.32
C HIS A 4 15.98 -21.79 -0.73
N ASP A 5 16.10 -20.81 0.16
CA ASP A 5 15.62 -19.47 -0.10
C ASP A 5 16.43 -18.83 -1.24
N SER A 6 15.71 -18.32 -2.23
CA SER A 6 16.30 -17.66 -3.38
C SER A 6 15.26 -16.71 -3.96
N PHE A 7 15.46 -15.42 -3.71
CA PHE A 7 14.59 -14.37 -4.21
C PHE A 7 14.29 -14.52 -5.70
N ASN A 8 15.31 -14.75 -6.54
CA ASN A 8 15.12 -14.91 -7.98
C ASN A 8 14.25 -16.12 -8.35
N ARG A 9 14.33 -17.23 -7.60
CA ARG A 9 13.47 -18.40 -7.84
C ARG A 9 12.04 -18.13 -7.37
N LEU A 10 11.88 -17.47 -6.23
CA LEU A 10 10.58 -17.07 -5.69
C LEU A 10 9.89 -16.03 -6.59
N ASP A 11 10.63 -15.06 -7.14
CA ASP A 11 10.09 -14.03 -8.04
C ASP A 11 9.57 -14.65 -9.34
N ARG A 12 10.33 -15.58 -9.94
CA ARG A 12 9.86 -16.36 -11.09
C ARG A 12 8.65 -17.23 -10.77
N LEU A 13 8.58 -17.80 -9.57
CA LEU A 13 7.42 -18.59 -9.14
C LEU A 13 6.20 -17.68 -8.93
N ALA A 14 6.37 -16.55 -8.24
CA ALA A 14 5.34 -15.54 -8.02
C ALA A 14 4.77 -15.01 -9.34
N GLY A 15 5.64 -14.73 -10.33
CA GLY A 15 5.21 -14.32 -11.66
C GLY A 15 4.39 -15.40 -12.39
N ARG A 16 4.80 -16.67 -12.32
CA ARG A 16 4.06 -17.79 -12.93
C ARG A 16 2.70 -18.00 -12.28
N ILE A 17 2.62 -17.95 -10.95
CA ILE A 17 1.35 -18.10 -10.23
C ILE A 17 0.44 -16.92 -10.56
N GLY A 18 0.94 -15.68 -10.44
CA GLY A 18 0.15 -14.48 -10.74
C GLY A 18 -0.35 -14.46 -12.18
N SER A 19 0.46 -14.86 -13.15
CA SER A 19 0.04 -14.99 -14.56
C SER A 19 -1.14 -15.96 -14.71
N ARG A 20 -1.06 -17.16 -14.11
CA ARG A 20 -2.13 -18.17 -14.18
C ARG A 20 -3.41 -17.72 -13.47
N SER A 21 -3.27 -17.04 -12.34
CA SER A 21 -4.40 -16.60 -11.52
C SER A 21 -5.07 -15.31 -12.02
N THR A 22 -4.51 -14.62 -13.02
CA THR A 22 -5.02 -13.32 -13.51
C THR A 22 -5.23 -13.26 -15.03
N ASN A 23 -5.36 -14.42 -15.68
CA ASN A 23 -5.46 -14.54 -17.13
C ASN A 23 -6.87 -14.33 -17.72
N SER A 24 -7.90 -14.10 -16.90
CA SER A 24 -9.29 -13.94 -17.37
C SER A 24 -9.71 -12.49 -17.66
N ASN A 25 -8.85 -11.51 -17.39
CA ASN A 25 -9.19 -10.09 -17.52
C ASN A 25 -7.96 -9.22 -17.81
N PRO A 26 -8.14 -8.04 -18.42
CA PRO A 26 -7.02 -7.21 -18.84
C PRO A 26 -6.34 -6.45 -17.68
N PHE A 27 -6.94 -6.45 -16.49
CA PHE A 27 -6.49 -5.63 -15.35
C PHE A 27 -5.49 -6.35 -14.45
N GLN A 28 -5.17 -7.62 -14.71
CA GLN A 28 -4.40 -8.49 -13.81
C GLN A 28 -5.03 -8.57 -12.41
N ILE A 29 -6.36 -8.63 -12.35
CA ILE A 29 -7.09 -8.93 -11.11
C ILE A 29 -7.27 -10.43 -11.02
N ASP A 30 -7.21 -11.00 -9.82
CA ASP A 30 -7.49 -12.42 -9.59
C ASP A 30 -8.78 -12.88 -10.30
N ASN A 31 -8.70 -14.05 -10.95
CA ASN A 31 -9.76 -14.62 -11.77
C ASN A 31 -11.07 -14.82 -11.01
N TYR A 32 -11.00 -15.29 -9.76
CA TYR A 32 -12.19 -15.50 -8.93
C TYR A 32 -12.78 -14.16 -8.51
N LEU A 33 -11.95 -13.21 -8.06
CA LEU A 33 -12.41 -11.88 -7.66
C LEU A 33 -13.05 -11.14 -8.83
N TYR A 34 -12.40 -11.14 -10.00
CA TYR A 34 -12.96 -10.50 -11.20
C TYR A 34 -14.30 -11.12 -11.58
N ARG A 35 -14.40 -12.45 -11.61
CA ARG A 35 -15.65 -13.15 -11.92
C ARG A 35 -16.77 -12.84 -10.92
N SER A 36 -16.46 -12.86 -9.62
CA SER A 36 -17.45 -12.72 -8.55
C SER A 36 -17.89 -11.27 -8.29
N ARG A 37 -16.98 -10.29 -8.45
CA ARG A 37 -17.21 -8.89 -8.09
C ARG A 37 -17.35 -7.96 -9.28
N LEU A 38 -16.70 -8.23 -10.42
CA LEU A 38 -16.54 -7.26 -11.50
C LEU A 38 -17.14 -7.69 -12.86
N LYS A 39 -17.42 -8.97 -13.10
CA LYS A 39 -17.90 -9.45 -14.42
C LYS A 39 -19.20 -8.76 -14.87
N GLY A 40 -19.38 -8.68 -16.20
CA GLY A 40 -20.63 -8.25 -16.82
C GLY A 40 -20.86 -6.74 -16.74
N LYS A 41 -22.05 -6.32 -16.28
CA LYS A 41 -22.40 -4.89 -16.18
C LYS A 41 -21.58 -4.16 -15.11
N ARG A 42 -21.07 -4.87 -14.10
CA ARG A 42 -20.33 -4.28 -12.97
C ARG A 42 -19.03 -3.61 -13.43
N ILE A 43 -18.22 -4.25 -14.25
CA ILE A 43 -16.98 -3.63 -14.76
C ILE A 43 -17.27 -2.39 -15.60
N LYS A 44 -18.36 -2.40 -16.40
CA LYS A 44 -18.77 -1.22 -17.18
C LYS A 44 -19.09 -0.03 -16.27
N ALA A 45 -19.78 -0.27 -15.15
CA ALA A 45 -20.10 0.75 -14.16
C ALA A 45 -18.87 1.34 -13.43
N MET A 46 -17.72 0.67 -13.49
CA MET A 46 -16.50 1.13 -12.82
C MET A 46 -15.67 2.09 -13.66
N LYS A 47 -15.92 2.19 -14.98
CA LYS A 47 -15.21 3.12 -15.86
C LYS A 47 -15.40 4.56 -15.37
N ASN A 48 -14.31 5.27 -15.13
CA ASN A 48 -14.31 6.65 -14.60
C ASN A 48 -15.07 6.85 -13.27
N ARG A 49 -15.41 5.78 -12.55
CA ARG A 49 -16.19 5.88 -11.30
C ARG A 49 -15.44 6.58 -10.17
N GLN A 50 -14.11 6.65 -10.25
CA GLN A 50 -13.23 7.13 -9.19
C GLN A 50 -12.62 8.52 -9.48
N VAL A 51 -13.03 9.21 -10.56
CA VAL A 51 -12.48 10.53 -10.95
C VAL A 51 -12.62 11.62 -9.89
N LYS A 52 -13.63 11.50 -9.01
CA LYS A 52 -13.88 12.46 -7.91
C LYS A 52 -13.39 11.96 -6.54
N LEU A 53 -12.76 10.78 -6.45
CA LEU A 53 -12.23 10.30 -5.18
C LEU A 53 -11.04 11.15 -4.73
N ASP A 54 -10.98 11.40 -3.43
CA ASP A 54 -9.92 12.18 -2.80
C ASP A 54 -9.63 11.64 -1.39
N TYR A 55 -8.38 11.25 -1.16
CA TYR A 55 -7.90 10.73 0.13
C TYR A 55 -7.03 11.73 0.89
N ARG A 56 -6.84 12.95 0.36
CA ARG A 56 -5.97 13.96 0.97
C ARG A 56 -6.60 14.58 2.22
N ARG A 57 -7.93 14.48 2.35
CA ARG A 57 -8.72 14.97 3.48
C ARG A 57 -9.48 13.82 4.11
N SER A 58 -9.22 13.54 5.39
CA SER A 58 -9.86 12.41 6.08
C SER A 58 -9.78 12.58 7.61
N PRO A 59 -10.80 12.16 8.38
CA PRO A 59 -10.63 11.96 9.82
C PRO A 59 -9.59 10.89 10.15
N GLU A 60 -9.37 9.93 9.26
CA GLU A 60 -8.41 8.83 9.42
C GLU A 60 -6.99 9.30 9.72
N TYR A 61 -6.58 10.52 9.35
CA TYR A 61 -5.26 11.04 9.73
C TYR A 61 -5.12 11.26 11.25
N ALA A 62 -6.20 11.60 11.94
CA ALA A 62 -6.23 11.73 13.39
C ALA A 62 -6.40 10.37 14.07
N ASP A 63 -7.18 9.47 13.48
CA ASP A 63 -7.31 8.10 13.99
C ASP A 63 -5.97 7.35 13.87
N PHE A 64 -5.25 7.55 12.76
CA PHE A 64 -3.90 7.08 12.58
C PHE A 64 -2.93 7.65 13.63
N GLU A 65 -3.12 8.90 14.06
CA GLU A 65 -2.32 9.48 15.12
C GLU A 65 -2.52 8.76 16.47
N LEU A 66 -3.72 8.21 16.74
CA LEU A 66 -3.95 7.42 17.96
C LEU A 66 -3.05 6.19 18.01
N ILE A 67 -2.94 5.44 16.90
CA ILE A 67 -2.08 4.25 16.87
C ILE A 67 -0.59 4.60 16.94
N LEU A 68 -0.17 5.72 16.33
CA LEU A 68 1.21 6.22 16.47
C LEU A 68 1.54 6.57 17.93
N ASN A 69 0.62 7.22 18.64
CA ASN A 69 0.81 7.51 20.07
C ASN A 69 0.93 6.22 20.89
N GLN A 70 0.12 5.20 20.59
CA GLN A 70 0.20 3.91 21.26
C GLN A 70 1.55 3.20 21.02
N PHE A 71 2.08 3.26 19.79
CA PHE A 71 3.41 2.74 19.49
C PHE A 71 4.52 3.49 20.22
N ALA A 72 4.39 4.81 20.34
CA ALA A 72 5.36 5.61 21.06
C ALA A 72 5.37 5.29 22.56
N GLN A 73 4.20 5.20 23.19
CA GLN A 73 4.07 4.86 24.61
C GLN A 73 4.61 3.47 24.94
N SER A 74 4.37 2.50 24.06
CA SER A 74 4.86 1.13 24.22
C SER A 74 6.30 0.92 23.74
N HIS A 75 6.99 1.96 23.28
CA HIS A 75 8.32 1.89 22.67
C HIS A 75 8.40 0.85 21.53
N THR A 76 7.29 0.63 20.82
CA THR A 76 7.24 -0.35 19.74
C THR A 76 8.02 0.17 18.54
N ASN A 77 8.95 -0.64 18.04
CA ASN A 77 9.61 -0.38 16.77
C ASN A 77 8.76 -0.92 15.60
N VAL A 78 8.31 -0.04 14.71
CA VAL A 78 7.30 -0.36 13.70
C VAL A 78 7.86 -0.15 12.31
N LEU A 79 7.67 -1.14 11.43
CA LEU A 79 7.85 -1.02 9.98
C LEU A 79 6.48 -0.76 9.31
N PHE A 80 6.30 0.42 8.74
CA PHE A 80 5.11 0.75 7.95
C PHE A 80 5.28 0.33 6.49
N ILE A 81 4.22 -0.21 5.89
CA ILE A 81 4.20 -0.59 4.48
C ILE A 81 3.14 0.25 3.78
N MET A 82 3.54 0.96 2.73
CA MET A 82 2.64 1.76 1.90
C MET A 82 2.45 1.06 0.55
N PRO A 83 1.37 0.28 0.34
CA PRO A 83 1.15 -0.44 -0.90
C PRO A 83 0.82 0.51 -2.07
N PRO A 84 1.06 0.08 -3.32
CA PRO A 84 0.54 0.79 -4.48
C PRO A 84 -0.95 0.47 -4.70
N ILE A 85 -1.52 1.12 -5.71
CA ILE A 85 -2.78 0.69 -6.33
C ILE A 85 -2.45 0.05 -7.66
N ASN A 86 -3.21 -0.97 -8.07
CA ASN A 86 -3.06 -1.56 -9.40
C ASN A 86 -3.25 -0.47 -10.47
N ALA A 87 -2.20 -0.19 -11.25
CA ALA A 87 -2.20 0.94 -12.16
C ALA A 87 -3.16 0.77 -13.34
N LYS A 88 -3.39 -0.47 -13.80
CA LYS A 88 -4.40 -0.77 -14.83
C LYS A 88 -5.80 -0.46 -14.33
N TRP A 89 -6.07 -0.79 -13.06
CA TRP A 89 -7.31 -0.47 -12.39
C TRP A 89 -7.49 1.04 -12.20
N ALA A 90 -6.49 1.72 -11.63
CA ALA A 90 -6.52 3.17 -11.42
C ALA A 90 -6.77 3.94 -12.73
N LYS A 91 -6.12 3.53 -13.82
CA LYS A 91 -6.35 4.10 -15.16
C LYS A 91 -7.79 3.91 -15.63
N TYR A 92 -8.36 2.72 -15.45
CA TYR A 92 -9.72 2.40 -15.91
C TYR A 92 -10.81 3.13 -15.11
N THR A 93 -10.62 3.24 -13.80
CA THR A 93 -11.57 3.93 -12.92
C THR A 93 -11.39 5.44 -12.90
N GLY A 94 -10.31 5.96 -13.49
CA GLY A 94 -9.98 7.38 -13.50
C GLY A 94 -9.44 7.90 -12.17
N LEU A 95 -8.91 7.02 -11.31
CA LEU A 95 -8.32 7.41 -10.03
C LEU A 95 -7.07 8.27 -10.25
N SER A 96 -7.03 9.43 -9.61
CA SER A 96 -5.94 10.39 -9.78
C SER A 96 -4.65 9.93 -9.10
N MET A 97 -3.65 9.53 -9.90
CA MET A 97 -2.32 9.20 -9.39
C MET A 97 -1.62 10.40 -8.73
N ARG A 98 -1.92 11.63 -9.18
CA ARG A 98 -1.44 12.86 -8.52
C ARG A 98 -2.02 13.00 -7.12
N MET A 99 -3.32 12.75 -6.95
CA MET A 99 -3.97 12.77 -5.64
C MET A 99 -3.35 11.72 -4.71
N LEU A 100 -3.14 10.49 -5.19
CA LEU A 100 -2.49 9.43 -4.42
C LEU A 100 -1.06 9.82 -3.99
N LYS A 101 -0.26 10.40 -4.89
CA LYS A 101 1.09 10.88 -4.56
C LYS A 101 1.06 11.91 -3.42
N GLN A 102 0.09 12.82 -3.43
CA GLN A 102 -0.08 13.81 -2.35
C GLN A 102 -0.54 13.16 -1.04
N THR A 103 -1.48 12.23 -1.10
CA THR A 103 -1.91 11.43 0.07
C THR A 103 -0.73 10.68 0.69
N ASN A 104 0.05 9.97 -0.12
CA ASN A 104 1.21 9.19 0.34
C ASN A 104 2.28 10.11 0.95
N ARG A 105 2.55 11.26 0.33
CA ARG A 105 3.44 12.27 0.91
C ARG A 105 2.94 12.76 2.27
N LYS A 106 1.63 12.95 2.43
CA LYS A 106 1.02 13.41 3.68
C LYS A 106 1.19 12.38 4.80
N ILE A 107 0.90 11.10 4.51
CA ILE A 107 1.10 9.99 5.45
C ILE A 107 2.58 9.90 5.86
N LYS A 108 3.49 9.89 4.87
CA LYS A 108 4.93 9.81 5.12
C LYS A 108 5.43 10.99 5.95
N GLN A 109 4.94 12.21 5.69
CA GLN A 109 5.26 13.37 6.50
C GLN A 109 4.80 13.21 7.97
N GLN A 110 3.60 12.67 8.20
CA GLN A 110 3.10 12.41 9.56
C GLN A 110 3.96 11.38 10.30
N LEU A 111 4.40 10.34 9.61
CA LEU A 111 5.31 9.33 10.15
C LEU A 111 6.70 9.91 10.46
N THR A 112 7.40 10.38 9.43
CA THR A 112 8.83 10.70 9.55
C THR A 112 9.08 11.92 10.43
N SER A 113 8.15 12.88 10.50
CA SER A 113 8.34 14.03 11.37
C SER A 113 8.22 13.71 12.86
N GLN A 114 7.76 12.51 13.22
CA GLN A 114 7.60 12.03 14.58
C GLN A 114 8.59 10.91 14.94
N GLY A 115 9.54 10.58 14.05
CA GLY A 115 10.55 9.54 14.28
C GLY A 115 10.22 8.16 13.73
N PHE A 116 9.05 7.96 13.11
CA PHE A 116 8.71 6.71 12.42
C PHE A 116 9.40 6.65 11.06
N ASN A 117 10.67 6.27 11.05
CA ASN A 117 11.53 6.30 9.87
C ASN A 117 11.58 4.97 9.09
N ASN A 118 11.09 3.88 9.69
CA ASN A 118 11.01 2.57 9.03
C ASN A 118 9.74 2.52 8.16
N VAL A 119 9.86 3.01 6.93
CA VAL A 119 8.74 3.07 5.96
C VAL A 119 9.15 2.42 4.65
N LEU A 120 8.53 1.29 4.34
CA LEU A 120 8.60 0.66 3.03
C LEU A 120 7.55 1.29 2.09
N ASP A 121 8.01 2.20 1.25
CA ASP A 121 7.18 2.89 0.26
C ASP A 121 7.16 2.13 -1.08
N LEU A 122 6.08 1.38 -1.32
CA LEU A 122 5.87 0.61 -2.56
C LEU A 122 4.91 1.33 -3.52
N THR A 123 4.58 2.60 -3.26
CA THR A 123 3.45 3.28 -3.91
C THR A 123 3.63 3.47 -5.43
N GLN A 124 4.86 3.34 -5.93
CA GLN A 124 5.19 3.40 -7.36
C GLN A 124 5.18 2.02 -8.05
N ALA A 125 5.03 0.92 -7.32
CA ALA A 125 5.10 -0.44 -7.86
C ALA A 125 3.77 -0.92 -8.51
N GLY A 126 2.77 -0.05 -8.66
CA GLY A 126 1.45 -0.40 -9.20
C GLY A 126 1.43 -0.90 -10.65
N ASN A 127 2.49 -0.61 -11.42
CA ASN A 127 2.69 -1.10 -12.79
C ASN A 127 3.49 -2.42 -12.87
N VAL A 128 4.02 -2.91 -11.75
CA VAL A 128 4.77 -4.17 -11.73
C VAL A 128 3.78 -5.32 -11.86
N ASN A 129 3.94 -6.14 -12.90
CA ASN A 129 3.07 -7.29 -13.15
C ASN A 129 3.00 -8.19 -11.90
N TYR A 130 1.78 -8.58 -11.50
CA TYR A 130 1.53 -9.51 -10.38
C TYR A 130 1.96 -8.99 -9.00
N PHE A 131 2.23 -7.69 -8.88
CA PHE A 131 2.53 -7.04 -7.60
C PHE A 131 1.28 -6.89 -6.74
N MET A 132 0.13 -6.68 -7.39
CA MET A 132 -1.19 -6.64 -6.76
C MET A 132 -1.96 -7.92 -7.10
N GLN A 133 -2.70 -8.44 -6.14
CA GLN A 133 -3.63 -9.55 -6.35
C GLN A 133 -4.92 -9.06 -7.01
N ASP A 134 -5.33 -7.84 -6.64
CA ASP A 134 -6.55 -7.23 -7.14
C ASP A 134 -6.38 -5.71 -7.37
N THR A 135 -7.38 -4.91 -7.01
CA THR A 135 -7.40 -3.47 -7.18
C THR A 135 -6.51 -2.74 -6.18
N ILE A 136 -6.42 -3.23 -4.93
CA ILE A 136 -5.77 -2.54 -3.79
C ILE A 136 -4.97 -3.45 -2.86
N HIS A 137 -5.10 -4.77 -2.95
CA HIS A 137 -4.37 -5.72 -2.10
C HIS A 137 -3.10 -6.23 -2.79
N LEU A 138 -2.03 -6.33 -1.99
CA LEU A 138 -0.74 -6.90 -2.41
C LEU A 138 -0.91 -8.35 -2.85
N GLY A 139 -0.25 -8.70 -3.93
CA GLY A 139 -0.25 -10.05 -4.51
C GLY A 139 1.13 -10.70 -4.45
N TRP A 140 1.34 -11.68 -5.31
CA TRP A 140 2.49 -12.60 -5.27
C TRP A 140 3.84 -11.88 -5.23
N ARG A 141 4.10 -10.96 -6.16
CA ARG A 141 5.38 -10.21 -6.18
C ARG A 141 5.41 -9.08 -5.15
N GLY A 142 4.26 -8.57 -4.75
CA GLY A 142 4.15 -7.54 -3.71
C GLY A 142 4.55 -8.08 -2.34
N TRP A 143 4.04 -9.25 -1.97
CA TRP A 143 4.44 -9.95 -0.74
C TRP A 143 5.90 -10.36 -0.75
N LEU A 144 6.45 -10.79 -1.89
CA LEU A 144 7.87 -11.10 -1.99
C LEU A 144 8.74 -9.85 -1.80
N ALA A 145 8.34 -8.70 -2.35
CA ALA A 145 9.06 -7.43 -2.13
C ALA A 145 9.01 -6.98 -0.66
N ILE A 146 7.89 -7.23 0.03
CA ILE A 146 7.73 -6.95 1.46
C ILE A 146 8.64 -7.86 2.30
N ASP A 147 8.70 -9.15 1.98
CA ASP A 147 9.52 -10.12 2.70
C ASP A 147 11.00 -9.71 2.73
N GLN A 148 11.54 -9.14 1.64
CA GLN A 148 12.93 -8.66 1.59
C GLN A 148 13.27 -7.59 2.64
N VAL A 149 12.27 -6.87 3.16
CA VAL A 149 12.45 -5.81 4.16
C VAL A 149 11.96 -6.26 5.53
N VAL A 150 10.81 -6.94 5.60
CA VAL A 150 10.23 -7.43 6.85
C VAL A 150 11.12 -8.46 7.50
N ARG A 151 11.66 -9.40 6.73
CA ARG A 151 12.51 -10.46 7.27
C ARG A 151 13.74 -9.92 8.01
N PRO A 152 14.63 -9.10 7.40
CA PRO A 152 15.76 -8.55 8.14
C PRO A 152 15.34 -7.58 9.26
N PHE A 153 14.16 -6.95 9.18
CA PHE A 153 13.64 -6.11 10.25
C PHE A 153 13.30 -6.92 11.52
N ILE A 154 12.76 -8.14 11.35
CA ILE A 154 12.38 -9.03 12.46
C ILE A 154 13.57 -9.89 12.93
N GLU A 155 14.39 -10.40 12.02
CA GLU A 155 15.48 -11.33 12.34
C GLU A 155 16.70 -10.63 12.96
N ARG A 156 16.88 -9.32 12.71
CA ARG A 156 18.03 -8.57 13.20
C ARG A 156 17.62 -7.65 14.33
N GLN A 157 18.53 -7.49 15.30
CA GLN A 157 18.36 -6.49 16.35
C GLN A 157 18.21 -5.10 15.71
N GLN A 158 17.12 -4.43 16.07
CA GLN A 158 16.86 -3.07 15.63
C GLN A 158 17.35 -2.06 16.67
N LYS A 159 17.65 -0.84 16.22
CA LYS A 159 17.88 0.28 17.13
C LYS A 159 16.57 0.60 17.88
N SER A 160 16.69 0.97 19.15
CA SER A 160 15.55 1.46 19.93
C SER A 160 14.96 2.69 19.24
N PRO A 161 13.62 2.75 19.07
CA PRO A 161 13.00 3.90 18.45
C PRO A 161 13.03 5.11 19.39
N HIS A 162 13.11 6.30 18.80
CA HIS A 162 12.90 7.55 19.51
C HIS A 162 11.85 8.36 18.77
N TYR A 163 10.72 8.60 19.45
CA TYR A 163 9.57 9.27 18.85
C TYR A 163 9.34 10.64 19.47
N GLN A 164 8.97 11.59 18.63
CA GLN A 164 8.62 12.97 19.03
C GLN A 164 7.20 13.25 18.56
N MET A 165 6.23 12.85 19.39
CA MET A 165 4.81 12.93 19.06
C MET A 165 4.32 14.38 18.97
N LYS A 166 3.46 14.67 17.99
CA LYS A 166 2.99 16.03 17.69
C LYS A 166 1.47 16.08 17.69
N GLN A 167 0.92 16.71 18.72
CA GLN A 167 -0.52 16.90 18.93
C GLN A 167 -1.25 17.57 17.74
N MET A 168 -0.52 18.33 16.91
CA MET A 168 -1.10 18.94 15.69
C MET A 168 -1.73 17.92 14.74
N TYR A 169 -1.34 16.65 14.78
CA TYR A 169 -1.86 15.61 13.91
C TYR A 169 -3.28 15.15 14.26
N PHE A 170 -3.76 15.38 15.49
CA PHE A 170 -5.17 15.20 15.84
C PHE A 170 -6.08 16.30 15.28
N SER A 171 -5.52 17.47 14.96
CA SER A 171 -6.33 18.65 14.62
C SER A 171 -7.12 18.49 13.31
N LYS A 172 -8.31 19.10 13.26
CA LYS A 172 -9.07 19.25 12.01
C LYS A 172 -8.25 19.96 10.92
N LYS A 173 -7.36 20.88 11.30
CA LYS A 173 -6.44 21.55 10.39
C LYS A 173 -5.54 20.55 9.66
N TRP A 174 -4.97 19.56 10.35
CA TRP A 174 -4.20 18.50 9.71
C TRP A 174 -5.09 17.60 8.85
N GLN A 175 -6.22 17.15 9.38
CA GLN A 175 -7.18 16.30 8.66
C GLN A 175 -7.56 16.91 7.29
N GLN A 176 -7.72 18.23 7.20
CA GLN A 176 -8.12 18.94 5.98
C GLN A 176 -6.98 19.51 5.12
N LYS A 177 -5.73 19.47 5.60
CA LYS A 177 -4.55 20.02 4.89
C LYS A 177 -4.22 19.21 3.65
N ILE A 178 -4.00 19.88 2.51
CA ILE A 178 -3.39 19.29 1.32
C ILE A 178 -1.89 19.63 1.33
N VAL A 179 -1.05 18.59 1.26
CA VAL A 179 0.40 18.77 1.08
C VAL A 179 0.71 18.88 -0.41
N LYS A 180 1.64 19.78 -0.75
CA LYS A 180 2.09 19.96 -2.14
C LYS A 180 3.00 18.82 -2.55
#